data_AF-A0A920JXP3-F1
#
_entry.id   AF-A0A920JXP3-F1
#
_cell.length_a   1.000
_cell.length_b   1.000
_cell.length_c   1.000
_cell.angle_alpha   90.00
_cell.angle_beta   90.00
_cell.angle_gamma   90.00
#
_symmetry.space_group_name_H-M   'P 1'
#
loop_
_entity.id
_entity.type
_entity.pdbx_description
1 polymer ?
#
loop_
_entity_poly.entity_id
_entity_poly.type
_entity_poly.pdbx_seq_one_letter_code
_entity_poly.pdbx_strand_id
1 'polypeptide(L)'
;MTVEHLLLALLDDASASSVLKACGADLSALRADLNEFITSTVPTIPDTKLQQDTQPTHGFQRVLQRAVFQVNSANHSEVLGANVIVAIFSEQESQAVYFLRLQDVARIDVVNYIAHGISKVNDGSDESGGSIPKADNKTQSSAGKKNQS
;
A
#
# COMPACT_ATOMS: atom_id res chain seq x y z
N MET A 1 -7.62 -16.42 -8.70
CA MET A 1 -6.98 -15.60 -7.64
C MET A 1 -7.60 -14.20 -7.61
N THR A 2 -8.07 -13.73 -6.45
CA THR A 2 -8.81 -12.44 -6.31
C THR A 2 -7.99 -11.39 -5.52
N VAL A 3 -8.53 -10.18 -5.33
CA VAL A 3 -7.89 -9.12 -4.52
C VAL A 3 -7.84 -9.50 -3.03
N GLU A 4 -8.81 -10.27 -2.57
CA GLU A 4 -8.88 -10.79 -1.19
C GLU A 4 -7.77 -11.80 -0.94
N HIS A 5 -7.47 -12.68 -1.91
CA HIS A 5 -6.31 -13.58 -1.83
C HIS A 5 -5.00 -12.80 -1.75
N LEU A 6 -4.91 -11.71 -2.52
CA LEU A 6 -3.74 -10.83 -2.49
C LEU A 6 -3.59 -10.14 -1.13
N LEU A 7 -4.67 -9.58 -0.59
CA LEU A 7 -4.64 -8.96 0.74
C LEU A 7 -4.26 -9.98 1.82
N LEU A 8 -4.81 -11.20 1.77
CA LEU A 8 -4.48 -12.27 2.70
C LEU A 8 -2.98 -12.61 2.66
N ALA A 9 -2.39 -12.74 1.46
CA ALA A 9 -0.96 -12.99 1.30
C ALA A 9 -0.09 -11.82 1.82
N LEU A 10 -0.55 -10.58 1.66
CA LEU A 10 0.16 -9.40 2.16
C LEU A 10 0.18 -9.29 3.69
N LEU A 11 -0.68 -10.02 4.41
CA LEU A 11 -0.62 -10.04 5.88
C LEU A 11 0.68 -10.67 6.41
N ASP A 12 1.36 -11.49 5.59
CA ASP A 12 2.66 -12.10 5.91
C ASP A 12 3.85 -11.30 5.34
N ASP A 13 3.61 -10.29 4.50
CA ASP A 13 4.65 -9.40 4.02
C ASP A 13 5.07 -8.40 5.12
N ALA A 14 6.38 -8.26 5.35
CA ALA A 14 6.90 -7.45 6.43
C ALA A 14 6.53 -5.96 6.29
N SER A 15 6.54 -5.42 5.07
CA SER A 15 6.23 -4.02 4.80
C SER A 15 4.73 -3.74 4.96
N ALA A 16 3.89 -4.59 4.38
CA ALA A 16 2.44 -4.49 4.45
C ALA A 16 1.92 -4.71 5.88
N SER A 17 2.40 -5.73 6.59
CA SER A 17 2.00 -5.98 7.97
C SER A 17 2.40 -4.86 8.92
N SER A 18 3.59 -4.25 8.72
CA SER A 18 4.03 -3.10 9.53
C SER A 18 3.10 -1.89 9.36
N VAL A 19 2.76 -1.53 8.11
CA VAL A 19 1.86 -0.38 7.88
C VAL A 19 0.45 -0.64 8.40
N LEU A 20 -0.10 -1.84 8.18
CA LEU A 20 -1.44 -2.17 8.66
C LEU A 20 -1.52 -2.12 10.19
N LYS A 21 -0.51 -2.64 10.90
CA LYS A 21 -0.42 -2.52 12.36
C LYS A 21 -0.28 -1.06 12.81
N ALA A 22 0.55 -0.28 12.12
CA ALA A 22 0.72 1.14 12.44
C ALA A 22 -0.54 1.97 12.19
N CYS A 23 -1.45 1.49 11.33
CA CYS A 23 -2.79 2.05 11.12
C CYS A 23 -3.85 1.50 12.08
N GLY A 24 -3.48 0.60 13.00
CA GLY A 24 -4.39 0.07 14.03
C GLY A 24 -5.14 -1.22 13.66
N ALA A 25 -4.78 -1.89 12.56
CA ALA A 25 -5.45 -3.12 12.15
C ALA A 25 -5.08 -4.32 13.06
N ASP A 26 -6.08 -5.11 13.43
CA ASP A 26 -5.86 -6.45 13.99
C ASP A 26 -5.69 -7.45 12.84
N LEU A 27 -4.43 -7.84 12.58
CA LEU A 27 -4.10 -8.77 11.49
C LEU A 27 -4.64 -10.17 11.72
N SER A 28 -4.84 -10.60 12.97
CA SER A 28 -5.38 -11.91 13.29
C SER A 28 -6.87 -11.96 12.97
N ALA A 29 -7.63 -10.93 13.37
CA ALA A 29 -9.03 -10.79 13.02
C ALA A 29 -9.21 -10.67 11.50
N LEU A 30 -8.45 -9.76 10.86
CA LEU A 30 -8.50 -9.55 9.41
C LEU A 30 -8.18 -10.84 8.61
N ARG A 31 -7.22 -11.64 9.08
CA ARG A 31 -6.91 -12.95 8.47
C ARG A 31 -8.06 -13.93 8.58
N ALA A 32 -8.74 -13.98 9.73
CA ALA A 32 -9.87 -14.89 9.93
C ALA A 32 -11.02 -14.54 8.97
N ASP A 33 -11.40 -13.25 8.94
CA ASP A 33 -12.48 -12.74 8.08
C ASP A 33 -12.20 -13.00 6.59
N LEU A 34 -10.96 -12.75 6.13
CA LEU A 34 -10.56 -13.00 4.75
C LEU A 34 -10.61 -14.50 4.39
N ASN A 35 -10.14 -15.38 5.27
CA ASN A 35 -10.18 -16.83 5.03
C ASN A 35 -11.63 -17.34 4.97
N GLU A 36 -12.49 -16.88 5.87
CA GLU A 36 -13.91 -17.23 5.88
C GLU A 36 -14.59 -16.79 4.58
N PHE A 37 -14.35 -15.54 4.15
CA PHE A 37 -14.89 -15.01 2.90
C PHE A 37 -14.42 -15.81 1.68
N ILE A 38 -13.12 -16.07 1.57
CA ILE A 38 -12.54 -16.82 0.43
C ILE A 38 -13.11 -18.23 0.37
N THR A 39 -13.16 -18.93 1.51
CA THR A 39 -13.64 -20.32 1.58
C THR A 39 -15.13 -20.40 1.24
N SER A 40 -15.93 -19.40 1.64
CA SER A 40 -17.38 -19.39 1.42
C SER A 40 -17.79 -18.97 0.01
N THR A 41 -16.97 -18.19 -0.68
CA THR A 41 -17.37 -17.52 -1.93
C THR A 41 -16.70 -18.12 -3.18
N VAL A 42 -15.60 -18.86 -3.02
CA VAL A 42 -14.88 -19.46 -4.14
C VAL A 42 -15.35 -20.89 -4.38
N PRO A 43 -15.98 -21.18 -5.54
CA PRO A 43 -16.34 -22.56 -5.88
C PRO A 43 -15.07 -23.41 -5.99
N THR A 44 -15.01 -24.51 -5.25
CA THR A 44 -13.94 -25.51 -5.43
C THR A 44 -14.08 -26.16 -6.80
N ILE A 45 -13.01 -26.13 -7.59
CA ILE A 45 -12.97 -26.82 -8.89
C ILE A 45 -13.04 -28.33 -8.61
N PRO A 46 -14.03 -29.06 -9.14
CA PRO A 46 -14.08 -30.51 -8.97
C PRO A 46 -12.85 -31.16 -9.64
N ASP A 47 -12.32 -32.22 -9.04
CA ASP A 47 -11.07 -32.88 -9.45
C ASP A 47 -11.01 -33.25 -10.95
N THR A 48 -12.18 -33.42 -11.58
CA THR A 48 -12.33 -33.66 -13.02
C THR A 48 -11.95 -32.49 -13.93
N LYS A 49 -11.65 -31.31 -13.39
CA LYS A 49 -11.24 -30.10 -14.13
C LYS A 49 -9.88 -29.52 -13.70
N LEU A 50 -9.04 -30.31 -13.02
CA LEU A 50 -7.70 -29.91 -12.55
C LEU A 50 -6.73 -29.43 -13.64
N GLN A 51 -7.04 -29.62 -14.94
CA GLN A 51 -6.26 -29.06 -16.05
C GLN A 51 -6.56 -27.58 -16.33
N GLN A 52 -7.51 -26.96 -15.63
CA GLN A 52 -7.87 -25.56 -15.84
C GLN A 52 -7.08 -24.67 -14.86
N ASP A 53 -6.06 -23.98 -15.37
CA ASP A 53 -5.30 -22.99 -14.58
C ASP A 53 -6.23 -21.95 -13.97
N THR A 54 -6.12 -21.71 -12.66
CA THR A 54 -6.91 -20.67 -11.98
C THR A 54 -6.51 -19.30 -12.51
N GLN A 55 -7.41 -18.62 -13.22
CA GLN A 55 -7.14 -17.30 -13.75
C GLN A 55 -7.22 -16.23 -12.65
N PRO A 56 -6.31 -15.23 -12.64
CA PRO A 56 -6.44 -14.06 -11.79
C PRO A 56 -7.61 -13.19 -12.26
N THR A 57 -8.29 -12.51 -11.33
CA THR A 57 -9.35 -11.57 -11.68
C THR A 57 -8.77 -10.27 -12.24
N HIS A 58 -9.59 -9.51 -12.99
CA HIS A 58 -9.19 -8.18 -13.46
C HIS A 58 -8.83 -7.23 -12.31
N GLY A 59 -9.52 -7.33 -11.16
CA GLY A 59 -9.19 -6.52 -9.98
C GLY A 59 -7.78 -6.80 -9.47
N PHE A 60 -7.40 -8.08 -9.37
CA PHE A 60 -6.03 -8.47 -8.98
C PHE A 60 -4.98 -7.89 -9.94
N GLN A 61 -5.20 -8.02 -11.24
CA GLN A 61 -4.28 -7.50 -12.25
C GLN A 61 -4.14 -5.97 -12.17
N ARG A 62 -5.25 -5.24 -12.00
CA ARG A 62 -5.23 -3.79 -11.84
C ARG A 62 -4.46 -3.35 -10.60
N VAL A 63 -4.61 -4.06 -9.48
CA VAL A 63 -3.86 -3.76 -8.24
C VAL A 63 -2.36 -3.88 -8.47
N LEU A 64 -1.90 -5.01 -9.03
CA LEU A 64 -0.47 -5.19 -9.29
C LEU A 64 0.08 -4.17 -10.28
N GLN A 65 -0.64 -3.91 -11.37
CA GLN A 65 -0.23 -2.89 -12.34
C GLN A 65 -0.11 -1.51 -11.68
N ARG A 66 -1.10 -1.10 -10.87
CA ARG A 66 -1.06 0.18 -10.16
C ARG A 66 0.10 0.28 -9.18
N ALA A 67 0.38 -0.78 -8.42
CA ALA A 67 1.51 -0.81 -7.50
C ALA A 67 2.86 -0.66 -8.24
N VAL A 68 3.01 -1.32 -9.40
CA VAL A 68 4.19 -1.19 -10.26
C VAL A 68 4.32 0.24 -10.81
N PHE A 69 3.23 0.85 -11.29
CA PHE A 69 3.27 2.23 -11.80
C PHE A 69 3.63 3.25 -10.71
N GLN A 70 3.18 3.03 -9.47
CA GLN A 70 3.44 3.93 -8.34
C GLN A 70 4.93 4.00 -7.97
N VAL A 71 5.68 2.94 -8.22
CA VAL A 71 7.12 2.85 -7.92
C VAL A 71 7.97 3.39 -9.06
N ASN A 72 7.54 3.14 -10.31
CA ASN A 72 8.22 3.66 -11.51
C ASN A 72 8.15 5.19 -11.62
N SER A 73 7.09 5.82 -11.10
CA SER A 73 6.99 7.28 -11.08
C SER A 73 7.85 7.95 -9.99
N ALA A 74 8.33 7.18 -9.01
CA ALA A 74 9.08 7.66 -7.85
C ALA A 74 10.60 7.36 -7.92
N ASN A 75 11.12 6.90 -9.07
CA ASN A 75 12.51 6.44 -9.27
C ASN A 75 12.98 5.37 -8.26
N HIS A 76 12.05 4.65 -7.62
CA HIS A 76 12.39 3.56 -6.72
C HIS A 76 12.53 2.25 -7.50
N SER A 77 13.45 1.39 -7.06
CA SER A 77 13.78 0.16 -7.78
C SER A 77 12.89 -1.03 -7.39
N GLU A 78 12.16 -0.94 -6.27
CA GLU A 78 11.48 -2.08 -5.67
C GLU A 78 10.03 -1.77 -5.25
N VAL A 79 9.11 -2.68 -5.59
CA VAL A 79 7.72 -2.62 -5.17
C VAL A 79 7.55 -3.34 -3.85
N LEU A 80 7.55 -2.57 -2.75
CA LEU A 80 7.24 -3.07 -1.42
C LEU A 80 5.75 -3.42 -1.25
N GLY A 81 5.44 -4.37 -0.36
CA GLY A 81 4.06 -4.77 -0.06
C GLY A 81 3.17 -3.62 0.43
N ALA A 82 3.73 -2.63 1.14
CA ALA A 82 2.99 -1.42 1.54
C ALA A 82 2.45 -0.62 0.33
N ASN A 83 3.18 -0.59 -0.80
CA ASN A 83 2.69 0.04 -2.03
C ASN A 83 1.48 -0.71 -2.61
N VAL A 84 1.47 -2.04 -2.46
CA VAL A 84 0.34 -2.88 -2.89
C VAL A 84 -0.89 -2.63 -2.01
N ILE A 85 -0.73 -2.43 -0.70
CA ILE A 85 -1.84 -2.03 0.20
C ILE A 85 -2.48 -0.71 -0.28
N VAL A 86 -1.68 0.29 -0.65
CA VAL A 86 -2.21 1.55 -1.22
C VAL A 86 -2.97 1.31 -2.52
N ALA A 87 -2.46 0.42 -3.38
CA ALA A 87 -3.10 0.08 -4.65
C ALA A 87 -4.43 -0.67 -4.46
N ILE A 88 -4.57 -1.51 -3.43
CA ILE A 88 -5.82 -2.22 -3.09
C ILE A 88 -6.96 -1.25 -2.85
N PHE A 89 -6.72 -0.11 -2.18
CA PHE A 89 -7.75 0.92 -1.96
C PHE A 89 -8.36 1.51 -3.25
N SER A 90 -7.70 1.32 -4.40
CA SER A 90 -8.23 1.74 -5.70
C SER A 90 -9.26 0.75 -6.28
N GLU A 91 -9.41 -0.43 -5.69
CA GLU A 91 -10.46 -1.41 -5.99
C GLU A 91 -11.63 -1.25 -5.01
N GLN A 92 -12.32 -0.11 -5.10
CA GLN A 92 -13.36 0.31 -4.14
C GLN A 92 -14.52 -0.68 -3.97
N GLU A 93 -14.78 -1.49 -5.00
CA GLU A 93 -15.85 -2.50 -5.01
C GLU A 93 -15.39 -3.89 -4.51
N SER A 94 -14.10 -4.04 -4.16
CA SER A 94 -13.57 -5.30 -3.63
C SER A 94 -13.90 -5.49 -2.15
N GLN A 95 -14.06 -6.74 -1.73
CA GLN A 95 -14.26 -7.06 -0.32
C GLN A 95 -12.97 -6.84 0.49
N ALA A 96 -11.81 -6.87 -0.16
CA ALA A 96 -10.55 -6.46 0.46
C ALA A 96 -10.62 -5.02 1.03
N VAL A 97 -11.17 -4.06 0.28
CA VAL A 97 -11.34 -2.68 0.76
C VAL A 97 -12.38 -2.60 1.87
N TYR A 98 -13.45 -3.40 1.78
CA TYR A 98 -14.45 -3.50 2.85
C TYR A 98 -13.81 -3.96 4.18
N PHE A 99 -13.03 -5.04 4.17
CA PHE A 99 -12.37 -5.55 5.38
C PHE A 99 -11.34 -4.58 5.96
N LEU A 100 -10.59 -3.87 5.12
CA LEU A 100 -9.68 -2.82 5.58
C LEU A 100 -10.43 -1.69 6.30
N ARG A 101 -11.60 -1.29 5.78
CA ARG A 101 -12.46 -0.28 6.42
C ARG A 101 -13.08 -0.78 7.72
N LEU A 102 -13.41 -2.08 7.80
CA LEU A 102 -13.93 -2.69 9.03
C LEU A 102 -12.90 -2.64 10.17
N GLN A 103 -11.62 -2.67 9.84
CA GLN A 103 -10.48 -2.47 10.75
C GLN A 103 -10.15 -0.99 10.99
N ASP A 104 -11.01 -0.05 10.56
CA ASP A 104 -10.80 1.40 10.65
C ASP A 104 -9.49 1.90 9.99
N VAL A 105 -9.04 1.20 8.93
CA VAL A 105 -7.87 1.60 8.14
C VAL A 105 -8.33 2.44 6.94
N ALA A 106 -7.91 3.71 6.90
CA ALA A 106 -8.13 4.57 5.75
C ALA A 106 -6.91 4.61 4.82
N ARG A 107 -7.15 4.84 3.53
CA ARG A 107 -6.07 5.01 2.53
C ARG A 107 -5.09 6.12 2.94
N ILE A 108 -5.60 7.21 3.50
CA ILE A 108 -4.78 8.36 3.90
C ILE A 108 -3.80 7.97 5.02
N ASP A 109 -4.20 7.09 5.94
CA ASP A 109 -3.36 6.63 7.05
C ASP A 109 -2.17 5.83 6.51
N VAL A 110 -2.43 4.90 5.59
CA VAL A 110 -1.39 4.09 4.94
C VAL A 110 -0.42 4.97 4.16
N VAL A 111 -0.92 5.94 3.40
CA VAL A 111 -0.08 6.88 2.64
C VAL A 111 0.78 7.75 3.57
N ASN A 112 0.21 8.25 4.66
CA ASN A 112 0.93 9.05 5.65
C ASN A 112 2.04 8.25 6.35
N TYR A 113 1.76 6.99 6.71
CA TYR A 113 2.77 6.12 7.30
C TYR A 113 3.92 5.84 6.31
N ILE A 114 3.63 5.56 5.04
CA ILE A 114 4.67 5.34 4.02
C ILE A 114 5.52 6.59 3.79
N ALA A 115 4.88 7.77 3.75
CA ALA A 115 5.58 9.03 3.46
C ALA A 115 6.40 9.57 4.65
N HIS A 116 5.90 9.39 5.88
CA HIS A 116 6.40 10.11 7.05
C HIS A 116 6.61 9.24 8.30
N GLY A 117 6.27 7.95 8.25
CA GLY A 117 6.35 7.05 9.41
C GLY A 117 5.33 7.35 10.51
N ILE A 118 4.32 8.18 10.25
CA ILE A 118 3.32 8.59 11.24
C ILE A 118 2.36 7.42 11.50
N SER A 119 2.35 6.90 12.72
CA SER A 119 1.46 5.82 13.15
C SER A 119 0.23 6.36 13.87
N LYS A 120 -0.95 5.86 13.51
CA LYS A 120 -2.24 6.18 14.14
C LYS A 120 -2.32 5.67 15.59
N VAL A 121 -1.56 4.63 15.92
CA VAL A 121 -1.50 4.03 17.26
C VAL A 121 -0.66 4.87 18.23
N ASN A 122 0.18 5.79 17.72
CA ASN A 122 1.15 6.54 18.52
C ASN A 122 0.71 7.97 18.89
N ASP A 123 -0.55 8.34 18.64
CA ASP A 123 -1.12 9.67 19.00
C ASP A 123 -1.32 9.88 20.52
N GLY A 124 -0.59 9.12 21.35
CA GLY A 124 -0.64 9.13 22.81
C GLY A 124 0.71 9.16 23.53
N SER A 125 1.84 9.29 22.83
CA SER A 125 3.15 9.44 23.48
C SER A 125 4.18 10.18 22.62
N ASP A 126 4.64 11.32 23.15
CA ASP A 126 5.59 12.28 22.58
C ASP A 126 6.98 11.72 22.18
N GLU A 127 7.53 12.36 21.13
CA GLU A 127 8.94 12.68 20.78
C GLU A 127 10.08 11.64 20.86
N SER A 128 10.61 11.26 19.67
CA SER A 128 12.05 11.13 19.30
C SER A 128 12.12 10.52 17.88
N GLY A 129 12.83 11.01 16.86
CA GLY A 129 13.78 12.12 16.70
C GLY A 129 14.58 11.91 15.38
N GLY A 130 14.79 13.00 14.61
CA GLY A 130 15.86 13.18 13.60
C GLY A 130 15.60 12.66 12.17
N SER A 131 15.82 13.39 11.07
CA SER A 131 16.50 14.66 10.83
C SER A 131 16.07 15.20 9.45
N ILE A 132 15.70 16.47 9.34
CA ILE A 132 15.61 17.20 8.07
C ILE A 132 16.79 18.17 8.02
N PRO A 133 17.75 18.03 7.07
CA PRO A 133 18.59 19.15 6.70
C PRO A 133 17.85 20.02 5.68
N LYS A 134 17.52 21.25 6.08
CA LYS A 134 17.19 22.38 5.21
C LYS A 134 18.50 23.09 4.77
N ALA A 135 18.42 23.74 3.60
CA ALA A 135 19.40 24.63 2.94
C ALA A 135 20.33 23.90 1.94
N ASP A 136 20.51 24.34 0.69
CA ASP A 136 20.62 25.72 0.22
C ASP A 136 19.89 26.00 -1.11
N ASN A 137 19.05 27.05 -1.11
CA ASN A 137 18.69 27.78 -2.31
C ASN A 137 19.63 28.99 -2.41
N LYS A 138 20.56 28.96 -3.37
CA LYS A 138 21.38 30.13 -3.72
C LYS A 138 21.07 30.57 -5.14
N THR A 139 20.06 31.43 -5.24
CA THR A 139 19.87 32.37 -6.35
C THR A 139 21.15 33.20 -6.54
N GLN A 140 21.70 33.22 -7.75
CA GLN A 140 22.55 34.31 -8.22
C GLN A 140 22.02 34.83 -9.57
N SER A 141 21.35 35.99 -9.49
CA SER A 141 21.19 36.94 -10.59
C SER A 141 21.93 38.20 -10.18
N SER A 142 22.95 38.63 -10.93
CA SER A 142 23.20 40.02 -11.34
C SER A 142 24.66 40.26 -11.73
N ALA A 143 24.87 40.74 -12.97
CA ALA A 143 25.85 41.74 -13.42
C ALA A 143 26.11 41.47 -14.92
N GLY A 144 25.66 42.26 -15.90
CA GLY A 144 25.48 43.69 -15.91
C GLY A 144 26.83 44.40 -16.09
N LYS A 145 27.40 44.40 -17.30
CA LYS A 145 28.46 45.35 -17.66
C LYS A 145 28.28 45.88 -19.09
N LYS A 146 28.15 47.21 -19.14
CA LYS A 146 27.96 48.07 -20.29
C LYS A 146 29.25 48.25 -21.11
N ASN A 147 29.01 48.64 -22.36
CA ASN A 147 29.85 49.29 -23.38
C ASN A 147 30.89 50.33 -22.92
N GLN A 148 31.77 50.63 -23.90
CA GLN A 148 32.66 51.78 -24.14
C GLN A 148 34.09 51.67 -23.57
N SER A 149 35.08 51.50 -24.46
CA SER A 149 35.74 52.58 -25.23
C SER A 149 36.34 52.04 -26.52
#